data_AF-A0A0R3QZX0-F1
#
_entry.id   AF-A0A0R3QZX0-F1
#
_cell.length_a   1.000
_cell.length_b   1.000
_cell.length_c   1.000
_cell.angle_alpha   90.00
_cell.angle_beta   90.00
_cell.angle_gamma   90.00
#
_symmetry.space_group_name_H-M   'P 1'
#
loop_
_entity.id
_entity.type
_entity.pdbx_description
1 polymer ?
#
loop_
_entity_poly.entity_id
_entity_poly.type
_entity_poly.pdbx_seq_one_letter_code
_entity_poly.pdbx_strand_id
1 'polypeptide(L)' 'MNAAKRGRLGNALPTLKWKKVVNTTGPTPRPRHGHRAVSIKDLMIVFGGGNEGIVDELHVYNTGCFWLFLWKTS' A
#
# COMPACT_ATOMS: atom_id res chain seq x y z
N MET A 1 -17.69 13.55 47.14
CA MET A 1 -16.25 13.76 46.87
C MET A 1 -16.07 13.83 45.36
N ASN A 2 -15.87 15.04 44.82
CA ASN A 2 -15.73 15.28 43.39
C ASN A 2 -14.29 15.02 42.96
N ALA A 3 -14.06 13.97 42.17
CA ALA A 3 -12.81 13.80 41.43
C ALA A 3 -13.03 14.32 40.01
N ALA A 4 -12.58 15.56 39.77
CA ALA A 4 -12.46 16.13 38.45
C ALA A 4 -11.53 15.24 37.60
N LYS A 5 -12.11 14.49 36.65
CA LYS A 5 -11.34 13.88 35.56
C LYS A 5 -10.89 15.01 34.65
N ARG A 6 -9.68 15.53 34.93
CA ARG A 6 -8.95 16.46 34.06
C ARG A 6 -9.02 15.97 32.61
N GLY A 7 -9.64 16.77 31.75
CA GLY A 7 -9.69 16.51 30.32
C GLY A 7 -8.28 16.46 29.74
N ARG A 8 -7.81 15.26 29.40
CA ARG A 8 -6.85 15.13 28.30
C ARG A 8 -7.67 15.24 27.04
N LEU A 9 -7.56 16.36 26.34
CA LEU A 9 -7.80 16.40 24.90
C LEU A 9 -6.75 15.48 24.27
N GLY A 10 -7.05 14.18 24.28
CA GLY A 10 -6.21 13.16 23.70
C GLY A 10 -6.29 13.32 22.20
N ASN A 11 -5.27 13.95 21.61
CA ASN A 11 -4.98 13.76 20.20
C ASN A 11 -4.76 12.26 19.99
N ALA A 12 -5.82 11.54 19.62
CA ALA A 12 -5.74 10.13 19.27
C ALA A 12 -4.71 10.01 18.14
N LEU A 13 -3.67 9.21 18.37
CA LEU A 13 -2.69 8.94 17.32
C LEU A 13 -3.42 8.37 16.09
N PRO A 14 -3.02 8.76 14.88
CA PRO A 14 -3.62 8.22 13.66
C PRO A 14 -3.64 6.70 13.73
N THR A 15 -4.84 6.12 13.66
CA THR A 15 -4.97 4.66 13.63
C THR A 15 -4.50 4.17 12.27
N LEU A 16 -3.39 3.43 12.25
CA LEU A 16 -2.96 2.74 11.06
C LEU A 16 -3.92 1.57 10.80
N LYS A 17 -4.59 1.61 9.66
CA LYS A 17 -5.56 0.59 9.25
C LYS A 17 -5.04 -0.15 8.02
N TRP A 18 -5.05 -1.47 8.10
CA TRP A 18 -4.83 -2.32 6.95
C TRP A 18 -5.95 -2.13 5.94
N LYS A 19 -5.59 -2.02 4.67
CA LYS A 19 -6.52 -1.95 3.54
C LYS A 19 -6.10 -2.94 2.47
N LYS A 20 -7.05 -3.74 2.01
CA LYS A 20 -6.84 -4.58 0.83
C LYS A 20 -6.83 -3.69 -0.42
N VAL A 21 -5.78 -3.82 -1.24
CA VAL A 21 -5.75 -3.22 -2.57
C VAL A 21 -6.71 -3.98 -3.47
N VAL A 22 -7.63 -3.26 -4.11
CA VAL A 22 -8.67 -3.79 -5.01
C VAL A 22 -8.63 -3.01 -6.33
N ASN A 23 -9.14 -3.60 -7.41
CA ASN A 23 -9.21 -2.98 -8.74
C ASN A 23 -7.85 -2.58 -9.32
N THR A 24 -6.83 -3.43 -9.18
CA THR A 24 -5.55 -3.23 -9.85
C THR A 24 -5.71 -3.35 -11.36
N THR A 25 -5.00 -2.51 -12.12
CA THR A 25 -4.95 -2.60 -13.59
C THR A 25 -3.72 -3.38 -14.04
N GLY A 26 -3.80 -4.00 -15.21
CA GLY A 26 -2.70 -4.74 -15.81
C GLY A 26 -2.48 -6.16 -15.29
N PRO A 27 -1.40 -6.83 -15.72
CA PRO A 27 -1.12 -8.22 -15.37
C PRO A 27 -0.82 -8.39 -13.89
N THR A 28 -1.60 -9.23 -13.22
CA THR A 28 -1.37 -9.57 -11.81
C THR A 28 -0.48 -10.81 -11.71
N PRO A 29 0.59 -10.80 -10.88
CA PRO A 29 1.39 -12.01 -10.67
C PRO A 29 0.53 -13.16 -10.15
N ARG A 30 0.79 -14.37 -10.65
CA ARG A 30 0.26 -15.59 -10.01
C ARG A 30 0.71 -15.66 -8.54
N PRO A 31 -0.07 -16.32 -7.66
CA PRO A 31 0.36 -16.59 -6.28
C PRO A 31 1.77 -17.19 -6.27
N ARG A 32 2.65 -16.66 -5.42
CA ARG A 32 4.08 -17.02 -5.38
C ARG A 32 4.63 -16.88 -3.97
N HIS A 33 5.64 -17.70 -3.63
CA HIS A 33 6.44 -17.57 -2.42
C HIS A 33 7.93 -17.36 -2.77
N GLY A 34 8.76 -17.01 -1.77
CA GLY A 34 10.20 -16.82 -1.97
C GLY A 34 10.59 -15.62 -2.86
N HIS A 35 9.64 -14.72 -3.15
CA HIS A 35 9.91 -13.50 -3.91
C HIS A 35 10.64 -12.46 -3.04
N ARG A 36 11.29 -11.49 -3.70
CA ARG A 36 11.82 -10.29 -3.05
C ARG A 36 10.98 -9.09 -3.46
N ALA A 37 10.78 -8.16 -2.53
CA ALA A 37 9.92 -7.02 -2.73
C ALA A 37 10.59 -5.73 -2.22
N VAL A 38 10.51 -4.65 -3.00
CA VAL A 38 11.05 -3.33 -2.64
C VAL A 38 10.05 -2.23 -2.99
N SER A 39 9.98 -1.22 -2.13
CA SER A 39 9.22 0.00 -2.39
C SER A 39 10.17 1.13 -2.79
N ILE A 40 9.91 1.78 -3.92
CA ILE A 40 10.63 2.96 -4.41
C ILE A 40 9.59 4.01 -4.80
N LYS A 41 9.49 5.10 -4.02
CA LYS A 41 8.45 6.13 -4.20
C LYS A 41 7.05 5.49 -4.20
N ASP A 42 6.30 5.69 -5.28
CA ASP A 42 4.97 5.13 -5.49
C ASP A 42 5.01 3.78 -6.24
N LEU A 43 6.16 3.11 -6.33
CA LEU A 43 6.30 1.83 -7.01
C LEU A 43 6.59 0.73 -6.01
N MET A 44 5.76 -0.29 -6.01
CA MET A 44 6.02 -1.57 -5.37
C MET A 44 6.55 -2.54 -6.43
N ILE A 45 7.79 -2.96 -6.27
CA ILE A 45 8.50 -3.83 -7.21
C ILE A 45 8.65 -5.21 -6.57
N VAL A 46 8.28 -6.25 -7.30
CA VAL A 46 8.38 -7.66 -6.87
C VAL A 46 9.18 -8.43 -7.90
N PHE A 47 10.25 -9.09 -7.48
CA PHE A 47 11.09 -9.91 -8.33
C PHE A 47 11.14 -11.36 -7.83
N GLY A 48 11.10 -12.30 -8.76
CA GLY A 48 11.32 -13.69 -8.44
C GLY A 48 10.09 -14.43 -7.91
N GLY A 49 10.38 -15.58 -7.31
CA GLY A 49 9.42 -16.44 -6.62
C GLY A 49 8.53 -17.24 -7.58
N GLY A 50 7.87 -18.25 -7.03
CA GLY A 50 6.94 -19.10 -7.78
C GLY A 50 6.48 -20.27 -6.93
N ASN A 51 5.61 -21.11 -7.48
CA ASN A 51 5.11 -22.31 -6.80
C ASN A 51 5.69 -23.61 -7.37
N GLU A 52 6.17 -23.58 -8.62
CA GLU A 52 6.71 -24.74 -9.36
C GLU A 52 8.20 -24.54 -9.71
N GLY A 53 8.83 -23.51 -9.15
CA GLY A 53 10.17 -23.05 -9.47
C GLY A 53 10.32 -21.56 -9.23
N ILE A 54 11.55 -21.07 -9.06
CA ILE A 54 11.84 -19.64 -9.00
C ILE A 54 11.78 -19.11 -10.43
N VAL A 55 10.90 -18.16 -10.69
CA VAL A 55 10.75 -17.53 -12.01
C VAL A 55 11.43 -16.17 -12.00
N ASP A 56 12.23 -15.84 -13.02
CA ASP A 56 12.90 -14.54 -13.15
C ASP A 56 11.97 -13.45 -13.71
N GLU A 57 10.77 -13.33 -13.12
CA GLU A 57 9.77 -12.32 -13.48
C GLU A 57 9.89 -11.07 -12.58
N LEU A 58 9.73 -9.89 -13.19
CA LEU A 58 9.65 -8.60 -12.52
C LEU A 58 8.23 -8.03 -12.65
N HIS A 59 7.60 -7.75 -11.51
CA HIS A 59 6.30 -7.07 -11.44
C HIS A 59 6.46 -5.70 -10.80
N VAL A 60 5.79 -4.70 -11.38
CA VAL A 60 5.76 -3.35 -10.85
C VAL A 60 4.32 -2.92 -10.67
N TYR A 61 3.98 -2.53 -9.45
CA TYR A 61 2.68 -1.98 -9.10
C TYR A 61 2.83 -0.52 -8.69
N ASN A 62 2.04 0.36 -9.29
CA ASN A 62 1.99 1.77 -8.89
C ASN A 62 1.00 1.94 -7.74
N THR A 63 1.50 2.30 -6.55
CA THR A 63 0.72 2.58 -5.33
C THR A 63 0.17 4.00 -5.28
N GLY A 64 0.56 4.86 -6.23
CA GLY A 64 0.05 6.20 -6.36
C GLY A 64 -1.46 6.15 -6.58
N CYS A 65 -2.22 6.72 -5.64
CA CYS A 65 -3.57 7.16 -5.95
C CYS A 65 -3.43 8.22 -7.06
N PHE A 66 -4.12 8.05 -8.19
CA PHE A 66 -4.31 9.13 -9.15
C PHE A 66 -4.90 10.32 -8.39
N TRP A 67 -4.05 11.27 -8.00
CA TRP A 67 -4.51 12.59 -7.60
C TRP A 67 -5.03 13.24 -8.88
N LEU A 68 -6.33 13.12 -9.15
CA LEU A 68 -6.99 13.91 -10.17
C LEU A 68 -6.91 15.37 -9.72
N PHE A 69 -5.90 16.09 -10.18
CA PHE A 69 -5.93 17.55 -10.19
C PHE A 69 -6.84 17.98 -11.35
N LEU A 70 -8.16 17.87 -11.14
CA LEU A 70 -9.17 18.48 -12.01
C LEU A 70 -9.29 19.97 -11.68
N TRP A 71 -8.27 20.73 -12.06
CA TRP A 71 -8.37 22.14 -12.44
C TRP A 71 -7.04 22.53 -13.08
N LYS A 72 -6.99 22.46 -14.40
CA LYS A 72 -6.32 23.50 -15.18
C LYS A 72 -7.18 23.72 -16.41
N THR A 73 -8.21 24.54 -16.23
CA THR A 73 -8.70 25.37 -17.32
C THR A 73 -7.95 26.69 -17.25
N SER A 74 -7.16 26.96 -18.29
CA SER A 74 -7.13 28.26 -18.97
C SER A 74 -6.71 28.03 -20.41
#